data_AF-A0A809QMX4-F1
#
_entry.id   AF-A0A809QMX4-F1
#
_cell.length_a   1.000
_cell.length_b   1.000
_cell.length_c   1.000
_cell.angle_alpha   90.00
_cell.angle_beta   90.00
_cell.angle_gamma   90.00
#
_symmetry.space_group_name_H-M   'P 1'
#
loop_
_entity.id
_entity.type
_entity.pdbx_description
1 polymer ?
#
loop_
_entity_poly.entity_id
_entity_poly.type
_entity_poly.pdbx_seq_one_letter_code
_entity_poly.pdbx_strand_id
1 'polypeptide(L)'
;MAGAKHHKTKNFSHNGDPLTADSQGDSRTWGDANDHVKFQVQKEIVQQAGKANLSQKDTANLLALAEVESGFNPDAATTSRKSSASGVFAITDSTAKDATERLSGTKRIGGYEVAEKYDRFNTASNVSFGIAVYLDKKKVAGSDDVGDIYKAWNTNPAEYNKLLTRLDKHATQYDKDLTNKVWDGPGPAAPVKPVTPAKPGETAEPAKSTKLAAEEPKKSGDVLSSIPLLNKAGQDADKNWNMLMGTDSPSSRMMMRVPEPVKKETVKPQ
;
A
#
# COMPACT_ATOMS: atom_id res chain seq x y z
N MET A 1 -8.72 36.90 -29.04
CA MET A 1 -8.66 36.25 -27.72
C MET A 1 -8.63 34.74 -27.94
N ALA A 2 -7.50 34.08 -27.65
CA ALA A 2 -7.37 32.64 -27.83
C ALA A 2 -7.93 31.94 -26.59
N GLY A 3 -9.04 31.21 -26.75
CA GLY A 3 -9.63 30.42 -25.69
C GLY A 3 -8.71 29.27 -25.30
N ALA A 4 -8.23 29.27 -24.05
CA ALA A 4 -7.46 28.17 -23.50
C ALA A 4 -8.35 26.91 -23.46
N LYS A 5 -7.98 25.91 -24.27
CA LYS A 5 -8.58 24.57 -24.17
C LYS A 5 -8.20 23.99 -22.82
N HIS A 6 -9.14 23.91 -21.89
CA HIS A 6 -8.97 23.15 -20.66
C HIS A 6 -8.81 21.66 -21.00
N HIS A 7 -7.57 21.20 -21.09
CA HIS A 7 -7.28 19.77 -21.05
C HIS A 7 -7.66 19.25 -19.66
N LYS A 8 -8.78 18.51 -19.56
CA LYS A 8 -9.07 17.69 -18.37
C LYS A 8 -7.97 16.64 -18.24
N THR A 9 -7.01 16.89 -17.35
CA THR A 9 -6.02 15.88 -16.96
C THR A 9 -6.74 14.83 -16.13
N LYS A 10 -6.76 13.58 -16.61
CA LYS A 10 -7.32 12.45 -15.86
C LYS A 10 -6.51 12.27 -14.57
N ASN A 11 -7.19 12.33 -13.42
CA ASN A 11 -6.59 11.98 -12.14
C ASN A 11 -6.62 10.45 -11.99
N PHE A 12 -5.46 9.84 -11.80
CA PHE A 12 -5.30 8.41 -11.56
C PHE A 12 -5.14 8.06 -10.08
N SER A 13 -4.93 9.06 -9.22
CA SER A 13 -4.73 8.85 -7.78
C SER A 13 -6.01 8.37 -7.10
N HIS A 14 -5.85 7.44 -6.17
CA HIS A 14 -6.88 6.96 -5.26
C HIS A 14 -6.78 7.56 -3.85
N ASN A 15 -5.90 8.56 -3.65
CA ASN A 15 -5.73 9.20 -2.34
C ASN A 15 -6.96 10.01 -1.90
N GLY A 16 -7.79 10.43 -2.85
CA GLY A 16 -9.07 11.10 -2.56
C GLY A 16 -10.26 10.15 -2.39
N ASP A 17 -10.06 8.84 -2.58
CA ASP A 17 -11.14 7.87 -2.43
C ASP A 17 -11.46 7.70 -0.94
N PRO A 18 -12.75 7.77 -0.55
CA PRO A 18 -13.13 7.65 0.85
C PRO A 18 -12.69 6.30 1.43
N LEU A 19 -12.40 6.29 2.74
CA LEU A 19 -12.27 5.03 3.48
C LEU A 19 -13.64 4.36 3.58
N THR A 20 -13.64 3.03 3.63
CA THR A 20 -14.86 2.23 3.80
C THR A 20 -14.84 1.51 5.15
N ALA A 21 -15.90 0.78 5.48
CA ALA A 21 -15.93 -0.06 6.69
C ALA A 21 -14.86 -1.17 6.67
N ASP A 22 -14.38 -1.54 5.47
CA ASP A 22 -13.36 -2.57 5.26
C ASP A 22 -11.93 -2.00 5.26
N SER A 23 -11.78 -0.66 5.27
CA SER A 23 -10.46 -0.03 5.44
C SER A 23 -9.87 -0.38 6.79
N GLN A 24 -8.58 -0.70 6.78
CA GLN A 24 -7.80 -1.14 7.92
C GLN A 24 -6.85 -0.03 8.41
N GLY A 25 -6.38 0.85 7.51
CA GLY A 25 -5.64 2.06 7.83
C GLY A 25 -6.52 3.21 8.29
N ASP A 26 -5.89 4.20 8.92
CA ASP A 26 -6.56 5.40 9.45
C ASP A 26 -6.68 6.50 8.39
N SER A 27 -5.86 6.45 7.32
CA SER A 27 -6.02 7.23 6.09
C SER A 27 -5.37 6.57 4.87
N ARG A 28 -5.37 7.27 3.73
CA ARG A 28 -4.63 6.90 2.51
C ARG A 28 -3.12 7.25 2.59
N THR A 29 -2.66 7.80 3.71
CA THR A 29 -1.27 8.28 3.87
C THR A 29 -0.33 7.12 4.20
N TRP A 30 0.90 7.19 3.71
CA TRP A 30 1.97 6.24 4.05
C TRP A 30 2.10 6.08 5.58
N GLY A 31 2.15 4.83 6.06
CA GLY A 31 2.36 4.50 7.47
C GLY A 31 1.20 4.83 8.40
N ASP A 32 0.11 5.39 7.89
CA ASP A 32 -1.05 5.81 8.70
C ASP A 32 -2.02 4.64 8.94
N ALA A 33 -1.52 3.70 9.73
CA ALA A 33 -2.23 2.57 10.30
C ALA A 33 -1.67 2.28 11.68
N ASN A 34 -2.52 1.84 12.61
CA ASN A 34 -2.07 1.42 13.94
C ASN A 34 -1.16 0.17 13.91
N ASP A 35 -0.42 -0.05 14.99
CA ASP A 35 0.58 -1.12 15.08
C ASP A 35 0.00 -2.53 14.94
N HIS A 36 -1.25 -2.74 15.37
CA HIS A 36 -1.93 -4.02 15.17
C HIS A 36 -2.13 -4.30 13.68
N VAL A 37 -2.63 -3.33 12.93
CA VAL A 37 -2.85 -3.48 11.48
C VAL A 37 -1.52 -3.68 10.75
N LYS A 38 -0.50 -2.88 11.08
CA LYS A 38 0.86 -3.04 10.51
C LYS A 38 1.42 -4.44 10.78
N PHE A 39 1.26 -4.95 12.00
CA PHE A 39 1.68 -6.30 12.34
C PHE A 39 0.92 -7.37 11.54
N GLN A 40 -0.40 -7.23 11.36
CA GLN A 40 -1.18 -8.15 10.52
C GLN A 40 -0.71 -8.15 9.06
N VAL A 41 -0.41 -6.97 8.49
CA VAL A 41 0.14 -6.87 7.12
C VAL A 41 1.48 -7.59 7.02
N GLN A 42 2.40 -7.37 7.97
CA GLN A 42 3.69 -8.07 8.00
C GLN A 42 3.51 -9.59 8.11
N LYS A 43 2.61 -10.04 8.98
CA LYS A 43 2.30 -11.47 9.14
C LYS A 43 1.72 -12.08 7.87
N GLU A 44 0.84 -11.37 7.17
CA GLU A 44 0.30 -11.80 5.87
C GLU A 44 1.42 -11.95 4.83
N ILE A 45 2.37 -11.01 4.77
CA ILE A 45 3.55 -11.09 3.88
C ILE A 45 4.36 -12.35 4.20
N VAL A 46 4.70 -12.59 5.47
CA VAL A 46 5.49 -13.77 5.88
C VAL A 46 4.75 -15.07 5.57
N GLN A 47 3.45 -15.14 5.84
CA GLN A 47 2.64 -16.33 5.56
C GLN A 47 2.56 -16.63 4.06
N GLN A 48 2.31 -15.61 3.22
CA GLN A 48 2.25 -15.83 1.78
C GLN A 48 3.63 -16.12 1.17
N ALA A 49 4.70 -15.49 1.67
CA ALA A 49 6.07 -15.81 1.30
C ALA A 49 6.42 -17.28 1.62
N GLY A 50 5.97 -17.78 2.78
CA GLY A 50 6.07 -19.20 3.14
C GLY A 50 5.32 -20.11 2.17
N LYS A 51 4.06 -19.77 1.82
CA LYS A 51 3.28 -20.52 0.80
C LYS A 51 3.94 -20.52 -0.58
N ALA A 52 4.68 -19.47 -0.89
CA ALA A 52 5.47 -19.31 -2.12
C ALA A 52 6.84 -20.01 -2.05
N ASN A 53 7.20 -20.64 -0.92
CA ASN A 53 8.53 -21.22 -0.66
C ASN A 53 9.67 -20.21 -0.89
N LEU A 54 9.45 -18.93 -0.56
CA LEU A 54 10.48 -17.91 -0.67
C LEU A 54 11.56 -18.11 0.38
N SER A 55 12.78 -17.71 0.06
CA SER A 55 13.88 -17.68 1.02
C SER A 55 13.61 -16.65 2.13
N GLN A 56 14.31 -16.78 3.25
CA GLN A 56 14.28 -15.77 4.31
C GLN A 56 14.67 -14.38 3.77
N LYS A 57 15.71 -14.32 2.94
CA LYS A 57 16.18 -13.09 2.29
C LYS A 57 15.09 -12.46 1.42
N ASP A 58 14.38 -13.26 0.62
CA ASP A 58 13.28 -12.76 -0.22
C ASP A 58 12.11 -12.25 0.62
N THR A 59 11.82 -12.92 1.74
CA THR A 59 10.80 -12.48 2.71
C THR A 59 11.19 -11.14 3.35
N ALA A 60 12.46 -10.99 3.75
CA ALA A 60 12.99 -9.74 4.29
C ALA A 60 12.94 -8.60 3.26
N ASN A 61 13.26 -8.88 2.00
CA ASN A 61 13.17 -7.94 0.89
C ASN A 61 11.72 -7.46 0.68
N LEU A 62 10.75 -8.37 0.72
CA LEU A 62 9.32 -8.03 0.61
C LEU A 62 8.85 -7.13 1.76
N LEU A 63 9.25 -7.44 3.01
CA LEU A 63 8.94 -6.60 4.16
C LEU A 63 9.54 -5.18 4.00
N ALA A 64 10.79 -5.09 3.54
CA ALA A 64 11.45 -3.81 3.29
C ALA A 64 10.74 -2.99 2.19
N LEU A 65 10.31 -3.65 1.11
CA LEU A 65 9.53 -3.03 0.03
C LEU A 65 8.19 -2.52 0.56
N ALA A 66 7.42 -3.36 1.26
CA ALA A 66 6.13 -2.96 1.82
C ALA A 66 6.26 -1.77 2.78
N GLU A 67 7.31 -1.73 3.60
CA GLU A 67 7.56 -0.59 4.46
C GLU A 67 7.86 0.66 3.64
N VAL A 68 8.75 0.60 2.65
CA VAL A 68 9.08 1.79 1.86
C VAL A 68 7.91 2.28 1.02
N GLU A 69 7.11 1.38 0.47
CA GLU A 69 5.99 1.73 -0.41
C GLU A 69 4.77 2.27 0.35
N SER A 70 4.45 1.69 1.51
CA SER A 70 3.20 2.01 2.23
C SER A 70 3.36 2.21 3.74
N GLY A 71 4.51 1.92 4.32
CA GLY A 71 4.70 1.92 5.78
C GLY A 71 3.84 0.86 6.45
N PHE A 72 3.53 -0.22 5.72
CA PHE A 72 2.54 -1.24 6.07
C PHE A 72 1.12 -0.73 6.25
N ASN A 73 0.76 0.42 5.65
CA ASN A 73 -0.63 0.83 5.57
C ASN A 73 -1.29 0.17 4.33
N PRO A 74 -2.23 -0.79 4.50
CA PRO A 74 -2.87 -1.46 3.38
C PRO A 74 -3.84 -0.55 2.60
N ASP A 75 -4.20 0.60 3.16
CA ASP A 75 -5.03 1.61 2.53
C ASP A 75 -4.23 2.73 1.86
N ALA A 76 -2.89 2.68 1.89
CA ALA A 76 -2.04 3.73 1.33
C ALA A 76 -2.35 3.99 -0.15
N ALA A 77 -2.31 5.25 -0.57
CA ALA A 77 -2.44 5.63 -1.97
C ALA A 77 -1.60 6.88 -2.27
N THR A 78 -1.01 6.92 -3.46
CA THR A 78 -0.20 8.06 -3.87
C THR A 78 -1.01 9.34 -4.03
N THR A 79 -0.49 10.48 -3.57
CA THR A 79 -1.06 11.81 -3.83
C THR A 79 -0.85 12.26 -5.28
N SER A 80 0.04 11.58 -6.02
CA SER A 80 0.39 11.91 -7.39
C SER A 80 -0.77 11.66 -8.34
N ARG A 81 -1.29 12.73 -8.96
CA ARG A 81 -2.42 12.63 -9.90
C ARG A 81 -2.16 11.78 -11.15
N LYS A 82 -0.90 11.41 -11.39
CA LYS A 82 -0.44 10.68 -12.57
C LYS A 82 -0.09 9.22 -12.25
N SER A 83 -0.51 8.70 -11.10
CA SER A 83 -0.23 7.33 -10.67
C SER A 83 -1.44 6.79 -9.90
N SER A 84 -1.74 5.50 -10.10
CA SER A 84 -2.76 4.77 -9.32
C SER A 84 -2.14 3.84 -8.28
N ALA A 85 -0.86 4.06 -7.94
CA ALA A 85 -0.12 3.27 -6.96
C ALA A 85 -0.83 3.29 -5.60
N SER A 86 -1.19 2.10 -5.11
CA SER A 86 -1.97 1.95 -3.87
C SER A 86 -1.80 0.57 -3.21
N GLY A 87 -2.16 0.52 -1.93
CA GLY A 87 -2.04 -0.65 -1.05
C GLY A 87 -0.63 -0.92 -0.56
N VAL A 88 -0.45 -2.09 0.05
CA VAL A 88 0.78 -2.53 0.74
C VAL A 88 2.04 -2.32 -0.11
N PHE A 89 1.99 -2.69 -1.39
CA PHE A 89 3.12 -2.63 -2.32
C PHE A 89 3.00 -1.50 -3.37
N ALA A 90 2.08 -0.55 -3.18
CA ALA A 90 1.86 0.58 -4.09
C ALA A 90 1.73 0.16 -5.58
N ILE A 91 1.04 -0.94 -5.84
CA ILE A 91 0.87 -1.50 -7.18
C ILE A 91 -0.11 -0.61 -7.98
N THR A 92 0.27 -0.23 -9.20
CA THR A 92 -0.61 0.52 -10.11
C THR A 92 -1.58 -0.40 -10.84
N ASP A 93 -2.70 0.16 -11.29
CA ASP A 93 -3.69 -0.54 -12.11
C ASP A 93 -3.06 -1.21 -13.35
N SER A 94 -2.12 -0.52 -13.99
CA SER A 94 -1.40 -1.07 -15.14
C SER A 94 -0.52 -2.26 -14.77
N THR A 95 0.16 -2.18 -13.62
CA THR A 95 1.01 -3.28 -13.14
C THR A 95 0.17 -4.49 -12.75
N ALA A 96 -0.95 -4.28 -12.06
CA ALA A 96 -1.89 -5.34 -11.70
C ALA A 96 -2.54 -6.00 -12.93
N LYS A 97 -2.92 -5.19 -13.93
CA LYS A 97 -3.45 -5.71 -15.20
C LYS A 97 -2.41 -6.55 -15.93
N ASP A 98 -1.19 -6.06 -16.06
CA ASP A 98 -0.07 -6.77 -16.71
C ASP A 98 0.26 -8.09 -15.99
N ALA A 99 0.29 -8.08 -14.66
CA ALA A 99 0.41 -9.31 -13.86
C ALA A 99 -0.74 -10.28 -14.14
N THR A 100 -1.99 -9.80 -14.16
CA THR A 100 -3.17 -10.62 -14.47
C THR A 100 -3.11 -11.23 -15.87
N GLU A 101 -2.67 -10.47 -16.87
CA GLU A 101 -2.49 -10.96 -18.24
C GLU A 101 -1.44 -12.08 -18.30
N ARG A 102 -0.34 -11.96 -17.55
CA ARG A 102 0.68 -13.01 -17.42
C ARG A 102 0.20 -14.25 -16.67
N LEU A 103 -0.81 -14.11 -15.82
CA LEU A 103 -1.46 -15.22 -15.12
C LEU A 103 -2.42 -16.01 -16.01
N SER A 104 -2.81 -15.48 -17.17
CA SER A 104 -3.78 -16.13 -18.06
C SER A 104 -3.27 -17.51 -18.50
N GLY A 105 -3.89 -18.57 -17.96
CA GLY A 105 -3.60 -19.97 -18.26
C GLY A 105 -2.80 -20.73 -17.19
N THR A 106 -2.04 -20.06 -16.31
CA THR A 106 -1.24 -20.74 -15.27
C THR A 106 -1.66 -20.39 -13.85
N LYS A 107 -2.30 -19.23 -13.64
CA LYS A 107 -2.50 -18.60 -12.31
C LYS A 107 -1.21 -18.50 -11.48
N ARG A 108 -0.03 -18.59 -12.13
CA ARG A 108 1.26 -18.62 -11.44
C ARG A 108 2.27 -17.65 -12.03
N ILE A 109 2.98 -16.93 -11.17
CA ILE A 109 4.17 -16.14 -11.52
C ILE A 109 5.32 -16.61 -10.62
N GLY A 110 6.45 -16.98 -11.23
CA GLY A 110 7.60 -17.51 -10.48
C GLY A 110 7.30 -18.79 -9.68
N GLY A 111 6.30 -19.58 -10.11
CA GLY A 111 5.88 -20.79 -9.41
C GLY A 111 4.91 -20.56 -8.25
N TYR A 112 4.61 -19.31 -7.89
CA TYR A 112 3.64 -18.94 -6.85
C TYR A 112 2.23 -18.72 -7.46
N GLU A 113 1.20 -19.27 -6.81
CA GLU A 113 -0.20 -19.06 -7.20
C GLU A 113 -0.71 -17.73 -6.69
N VAL A 114 -1.13 -16.87 -7.62
CA VAL A 114 -1.54 -15.49 -7.32
C VAL A 114 -3.06 -15.44 -7.15
N ALA A 115 -3.53 -14.56 -6.26
CA ALA A 115 -4.95 -14.30 -6.06
C ALA A 115 -5.67 -14.06 -7.40
N GLU A 116 -6.87 -14.63 -7.57
CA GLU A 116 -7.59 -14.61 -8.84
C GLU A 116 -7.98 -13.20 -9.28
N LYS A 117 -8.23 -12.32 -8.31
CA LYS A 117 -8.66 -10.95 -8.54
C LYS A 117 -7.77 -10.01 -7.74
N TYR A 118 -7.23 -9.01 -8.42
CA TYR A 118 -6.56 -7.89 -7.77
C TYR A 118 -7.57 -6.97 -7.09
N ASP A 119 -7.35 -6.74 -5.80
CA ASP A 119 -7.98 -5.70 -5.00
C ASP A 119 -6.88 -4.95 -4.27
N ARG A 120 -6.75 -3.66 -4.58
CA ARG A 120 -5.66 -2.81 -4.11
C ARG A 120 -5.68 -2.59 -2.59
N PHE A 121 -6.86 -2.56 -1.96
CA PHE A 121 -7.01 -2.25 -0.54
C PHE A 121 -7.33 -3.49 0.30
N ASN A 122 -7.61 -4.64 -0.34
CA ASN A 122 -7.57 -5.91 0.35
C ASN A 122 -6.13 -6.35 0.58
N THR A 123 -5.69 -6.40 1.84
CA THR A 123 -4.31 -6.77 2.22
C THR A 123 -3.85 -8.07 1.57
N ALA A 124 -4.63 -9.15 1.67
CA ALA A 124 -4.22 -10.46 1.16
C ALA A 124 -4.06 -10.46 -0.37
N SER A 125 -4.98 -9.81 -1.09
CA SER A 125 -4.88 -9.65 -2.56
C SER A 125 -3.69 -8.80 -2.97
N ASN A 126 -3.48 -7.64 -2.32
CA ASN A 126 -2.35 -6.76 -2.63
C ASN A 126 -1.01 -7.44 -2.34
N VAL A 127 -0.89 -8.17 -1.23
CA VAL A 127 0.31 -8.95 -0.89
C VAL A 127 0.56 -10.05 -1.91
N SER A 128 -0.47 -10.77 -2.34
CA SER A 128 -0.33 -11.84 -3.34
C SER A 128 0.18 -11.31 -4.68
N PHE A 129 -0.38 -10.19 -5.15
CA PHE A 129 0.13 -9.50 -6.33
C PHE A 129 1.52 -8.91 -6.11
N GLY A 130 1.82 -8.41 -4.91
CA GLY A 130 3.14 -7.90 -4.54
C GLY A 130 4.24 -8.95 -4.65
N ILE A 131 3.99 -10.18 -4.15
CA ILE A 131 4.88 -11.32 -4.30
C ILE A 131 5.08 -11.68 -5.78
N ALA A 132 3.99 -11.69 -6.55
CA ALA A 132 4.07 -11.99 -7.98
C ALA A 132 4.94 -10.98 -8.73
N VAL A 133 4.71 -9.68 -8.49
CA VAL A 133 5.51 -8.60 -9.08
C VAL A 133 6.95 -8.68 -8.59
N TYR A 134 7.20 -8.97 -7.32
CA TYR A 134 8.54 -9.12 -6.76
C TYR A 134 9.33 -10.20 -7.48
N LEU A 135 8.74 -11.39 -7.67
CA LEU A 135 9.37 -12.51 -8.37
C LEU A 135 9.68 -12.16 -9.83
N ASP A 136 8.79 -11.44 -10.50
CA ASP A 136 9.02 -10.94 -11.86
C ASP A 136 10.19 -9.95 -11.90
N LYS A 137 10.21 -8.97 -10.98
CA LYS A 137 11.28 -7.97 -10.89
C LYS A 137 12.62 -8.55 -10.51
N LYS A 138 12.63 -9.54 -9.62
CA LYS A 138 13.80 -10.33 -9.28
C LYS A 138 14.39 -11.03 -10.49
N LYS A 139 13.54 -11.65 -11.31
CA LYS A 139 13.98 -12.26 -12.58
C LYS A 139 14.54 -11.23 -13.57
N VAL A 140 13.91 -10.06 -13.68
CA VAL A 140 14.38 -8.97 -14.56
C VAL A 140 15.72 -8.42 -14.08
N ALA A 141 15.89 -8.22 -12.78
CA ALA A 141 17.13 -7.74 -12.19
C ALA A 141 18.26 -8.78 -12.27
N GLY A 142 17.92 -10.08 -12.28
CA GLY A 142 18.91 -11.16 -12.23
C GLY A 142 19.74 -11.15 -10.94
N SER A 143 19.16 -10.62 -9.85
CA SER A 143 19.85 -10.34 -8.58
C SER A 143 18.92 -10.64 -7.40
N ASP A 144 19.50 -11.06 -6.27
CA ASP A 144 18.83 -11.19 -4.97
C ASP A 144 18.97 -9.91 -4.13
N ASP A 145 19.69 -8.89 -4.63
CA ASP A 145 19.86 -7.60 -3.97
C ASP A 145 18.55 -6.79 -4.04
N VAL A 146 18.09 -6.31 -2.88
CA VAL A 146 16.82 -5.56 -2.81
C VAL A 146 16.87 -4.27 -3.61
N GLY A 147 18.03 -3.61 -3.68
CA GLY A 147 18.22 -2.38 -4.42
C GLY A 147 18.10 -2.59 -5.93
N ASP A 148 18.72 -3.65 -6.46
CA ASP A 148 18.62 -4.00 -7.88
C ASP A 148 17.21 -4.42 -8.27
N ILE A 149 16.54 -5.21 -7.43
CA ILE A 149 15.13 -5.56 -7.62
C ILE A 149 14.27 -4.29 -7.60
N TYR A 150 14.56 -3.35 -6.69
CA TYR A 150 13.82 -2.11 -6.61
C TYR A 150 14.00 -1.19 -7.82
N LYS A 151 15.19 -1.15 -8.43
CA LYS A 151 15.41 -0.44 -9.71
C LYS A 151 14.57 -1.03 -10.85
N ALA A 152 14.29 -2.34 -10.82
CA ALA A 152 13.38 -2.97 -11.77
C ALA A 152 11.90 -2.72 -11.42
N TRP A 153 11.60 -2.46 -10.15
CA TRP A 153 10.26 -2.15 -9.63
C TRP A 153 9.84 -0.71 -9.88
N ASN A 154 10.72 0.25 -9.55
CA ASN A 154 10.55 1.68 -9.76
C ASN A 154 11.53 2.13 -10.84
N THR A 155 11.00 2.59 -11.97
CA THR A 155 11.82 2.98 -13.14
C THR A 155 12.30 4.43 -13.08
N ASN A 156 11.98 5.20 -12.02
CA ASN A 156 12.41 6.58 -11.85
C ASN A 156 13.72 6.64 -11.01
N PRO A 157 14.88 6.97 -11.62
CA PRO A 157 16.15 7.02 -10.90
C PRO A 157 16.21 8.01 -9.75
N ALA A 158 15.53 9.14 -9.88
CA ALA A 158 15.50 10.14 -8.82
C ALA A 158 14.70 9.66 -7.60
N GLU A 159 13.70 8.80 -7.81
CA GLU A 159 12.92 8.22 -6.70
C GLU A 159 13.67 7.05 -6.07
N TYR A 160 14.09 6.05 -6.86
CA TYR A 160 14.70 4.87 -6.25
C TYR A 160 16.01 5.18 -5.53
N ASN A 161 16.85 6.10 -6.05
CA ASN A 161 18.12 6.45 -5.41
C ASN A 161 17.94 7.04 -4.00
N LYS A 162 16.80 7.70 -3.73
CA LYS A 162 16.49 8.21 -2.39
C LYS A 162 16.18 7.10 -1.39
N LEU A 163 15.76 5.94 -1.89
CA LEU A 163 15.21 4.85 -1.10
C LEU A 163 16.17 3.67 -0.94
N LEU A 164 17.19 3.52 -1.80
CA LEU A 164 18.12 2.38 -1.78
C LEU A 164 18.74 2.14 -0.39
N THR A 165 19.29 3.18 0.25
CA THR A 165 19.89 3.05 1.58
C THR A 165 18.88 2.60 2.63
N ARG A 166 17.64 3.09 2.54
CA ARG A 166 16.56 2.73 3.47
C ARG A 166 16.11 1.28 3.24
N LEU A 167 15.96 0.88 1.98
CA LEU A 167 15.63 -0.49 1.57
C LEU A 167 16.65 -1.49 2.10
N ASP A 168 17.93 -1.23 1.91
CA ASP A 168 19.02 -2.13 2.35
C ASP A 168 19.05 -2.28 3.88
N LYS A 169 18.93 -1.15 4.59
CA LYS A 169 18.85 -1.14 6.06
C LYS A 169 17.66 -1.97 6.56
N HIS A 170 16.49 -1.79 5.94
CA HIS A 170 15.26 -2.47 6.33
C HIS A 170 15.30 -3.95 6.00
N ALA A 171 15.77 -4.33 4.81
CA ALA A 171 15.94 -5.73 4.44
C ALA A 171 16.90 -6.45 5.41
N THR A 172 18.01 -5.80 5.78
CA THR A 172 18.94 -6.33 6.79
C THR A 172 18.29 -6.48 8.16
N GLN A 173 17.46 -5.52 8.58
CA GLN A 173 16.75 -5.59 9.86
C GLN A 173 15.72 -6.72 9.86
N TYR A 174 14.90 -6.82 8.81
CA TYR A 174 13.88 -7.87 8.70
C TYR A 174 14.47 -9.27 8.60
N ASP A 175 15.64 -9.44 7.97
CA ASP A 175 16.35 -10.72 7.94
C ASP A 175 16.75 -11.18 9.36
N LYS A 176 17.22 -10.25 10.19
CA LYS A 176 17.51 -10.52 11.62
C LYS A 176 16.25 -10.85 12.40
N ASP A 177 15.18 -10.08 12.20
CA ASP A 177 13.92 -10.28 12.91
C ASP A 177 13.27 -11.64 12.54
N LEU A 178 13.46 -12.10 11.29
CA LEU A 178 12.97 -13.41 10.82
C LEU A 178 13.76 -14.53 11.49
N THR A 179 15.08 -14.37 11.58
CA THR A 179 15.95 -15.28 12.31
C THR A 179 15.55 -15.38 13.79
N ASN A 180 15.17 -14.25 14.38
CA ASN A 180 14.74 -14.15 15.77
C ASN A 180 13.26 -14.51 16.00
N LYS A 181 12.52 -14.90 14.94
CA LYS A 181 11.12 -15.32 15.01
C LYS A 181 10.19 -14.29 15.66
N VAL A 182 10.42 -13.00 15.39
CA VAL A 182 9.65 -11.88 15.98
C VAL A 182 8.14 -12.00 15.72
N TRP A 183 7.72 -12.64 14.62
CA TRP A 183 6.31 -12.74 14.20
C TRP A 183 5.59 -14.03 14.62
N ASP A 184 6.22 -14.92 15.39
CA ASP A 184 5.58 -16.16 15.85
C ASP A 184 4.53 -15.92 16.97
N GLY A 185 4.47 -14.70 17.51
CA GLY A 185 3.55 -14.30 18.59
C GLY A 185 2.16 -13.83 18.15
N PRO A 186 1.25 -13.57 19.11
CA PRO A 186 -0.11 -13.08 18.85
C PRO A 186 -0.15 -11.64 18.28
N GLY A 187 0.98 -10.95 18.20
CA GLY A 187 1.06 -9.53 17.84
C GLY A 187 0.59 -8.61 18.96
N PRO A 188 0.65 -7.29 18.75
CA PRO A 188 0.06 -6.34 19.69
C PRO A 188 -1.47 -6.49 19.71
N ALA A 189 -2.10 -6.22 20.86
CA ALA A 189 -3.55 -6.26 20.98
C ALA A 189 -4.21 -5.26 20.01
N ALA A 190 -5.33 -5.64 19.42
CA ALA A 190 -6.11 -4.72 18.60
C ALA A 190 -6.58 -3.53 19.47
N PRO A 191 -6.54 -2.29 18.95
CA PRO A 191 -7.12 -1.16 19.66
C PRO A 191 -8.60 -1.44 19.89
N VAL A 192 -9.06 -1.27 21.12
CA VAL A 192 -10.48 -1.36 21.44
C VAL A 192 -11.15 -0.16 20.78
N LYS A 193 -11.86 -0.39 19.67
CA LYS A 193 -12.69 0.67 19.07
C LYS A 193 -13.64 1.16 20.17
N PRO A 194 -13.73 2.48 20.44
CA PRO A 194 -14.69 2.98 21.39
C PRO A 194 -16.08 2.54 20.92
N VAL A 195 -16.67 1.61 21.65
CA VAL A 195 -18.08 1.27 21.47
C VAL A 195 -18.80 2.49 21.98
N THR A 196 -19.22 3.39 21.09
CA THR A 196 -20.19 4.42 21.47
C THR A 196 -21.39 3.65 22.01
N PRO A 197 -21.69 3.72 23.32
CA PRO A 197 -22.86 3.04 23.83
C PRO A 197 -24.05 3.58 23.05
N ALA A 198 -24.81 2.68 22.43
CA ALA A 198 -26.09 3.05 21.83
C ALA A 198 -26.86 3.84 22.89
N LYS A 199 -27.25 5.06 22.54
CA LYS A 199 -27.96 5.96 23.44
C LYS A 199 -29.19 5.20 23.96
N PRO A 200 -29.33 4.94 25.26
CA PRO A 200 -30.49 4.22 25.77
C PRO A 200 -31.71 5.11 25.55
N GLY A 201 -32.60 4.71 24.63
CA GLY A 201 -33.89 5.38 24.46
C GLY A 201 -34.37 5.64 23.02
N GLU A 202 -33.61 5.30 21.98
CA GLU A 202 -34.11 5.46 20.60
C GLU A 202 -34.85 4.18 20.17
N THR A 203 -36.10 4.06 20.62
CA THR A 203 -37.08 3.14 20.03
C THR A 203 -37.21 3.44 18.55
N ALA A 204 -36.90 2.45 17.70
CA ALA A 204 -37.15 2.51 16.28
C ALA A 204 -38.64 2.76 16.00
N GLU A 205 -39.00 3.97 15.58
CA GLU A 205 -40.30 4.24 14.98
C GLU A 205 -40.32 3.74 13.52
N PRO A 206 -41.43 3.15 13.04
CA PRO A 206 -41.56 2.70 11.68
C PRO A 206 -41.69 3.89 10.70
N ALA A 207 -40.98 3.77 9.58
CA ALA A 207 -40.91 4.76 8.52
C ALA A 207 -42.29 5.26 8.07
N LYS A 208 -42.52 6.59 8.21
CA LYS A 208 -43.56 7.31 7.49
C LYS A 208 -42.92 8.25 6.47
N SER A 209 -43.26 8.00 5.21
CA SER A 209 -43.06 8.89 4.07
C SER A 209 -43.86 10.18 4.25
N THR A 210 -43.22 11.34 4.07
CA THR A 210 -43.87 12.53 3.47
C THR A 210 -42.84 13.56 2.98
N LYS A 211 -43.28 14.29 1.95
CA LYS A 211 -42.57 15.25 1.09
C LYS A 211 -42.25 16.60 1.74
N LEU A 212 -41.20 17.23 1.18
CA LEU A 212 -40.93 18.66 0.92
C LEU A 212 -41.30 19.71 2.00
N ALA A 213 -40.30 20.48 2.45
CA ALA A 213 -40.17 21.91 2.14
C ALA A 213 -38.85 22.48 2.69
N ALA A 214 -38.33 23.49 2.00
CA ALA A 214 -37.13 24.25 2.30
C ALA A 214 -37.32 25.20 3.49
N GLU A 215 -36.24 25.49 4.24
CA GLU A 215 -35.83 26.83 4.69
C GLU A 215 -34.55 26.76 5.56
N GLU A 216 -33.49 27.45 5.11
CA GLU A 216 -32.41 28.03 5.92
C GLU A 216 -32.73 29.54 6.11
N PRO A 217 -31.99 30.35 6.91
CA PRO A 217 -30.95 30.05 7.90
C PRO A 217 -31.13 30.83 9.23
N LYS A 218 -30.50 30.39 10.35
CA LYS A 218 -30.15 31.31 11.45
C LYS A 218 -28.79 31.02 12.08
N LYS A 219 -28.06 32.12 12.22
CA LYS A 219 -26.77 32.32 12.91
C LYS A 219 -26.92 32.26 14.43
N SER A 220 -25.94 31.66 15.09
CA SER A 220 -25.42 31.99 16.43
C SER A 220 -24.25 31.02 16.66
N GLY A 221 -23.05 31.37 17.11
CA GLY A 221 -22.61 32.47 17.95
C GLY A 221 -21.54 31.85 18.86
N ASP A 222 -20.35 32.43 18.86
CA ASP A 222 -19.17 32.02 19.62
C ASP A 222 -19.46 31.81 21.12
N VAL A 223 -18.92 30.73 21.71
CA VAL A 223 -18.49 30.73 23.12
C VAL A 223 -17.24 29.88 23.30
N LEU A 224 -16.13 30.57 23.56
CA LEU A 224 -14.90 30.07 24.18
C LEU A 224 -15.10 29.91 25.69
N SER A 225 -14.62 28.82 26.28
CA SER A 225 -13.97 28.78 27.61
C SER A 225 -13.43 27.37 27.88
N SER A 226 -12.11 27.20 27.91
CA SER A 226 -11.27 27.14 29.12
C SER A 226 -11.17 25.73 29.73
N ILE A 227 -10.13 24.98 29.35
CA ILE A 227 -9.62 23.82 30.11
C ILE A 227 -8.09 23.98 30.23
N PRO A 228 -7.49 23.75 31.42
CA PRO A 228 -6.13 24.20 31.71
C PRO A 228 -5.04 23.26 31.21
N LEU A 229 -3.89 23.88 30.91
CA LEU A 229 -2.59 23.30 30.59
C LEU A 229 -2.11 22.30 31.64
N LEU A 230 -1.70 21.10 31.20
CA LEU A 230 -0.72 20.29 31.91
C LEU A 230 0.30 19.64 30.94
N ASN A 231 1.55 20.03 31.17
CA ASN A 231 2.84 19.40 30.86
C ASN A 231 3.35 19.22 29.41
N LYS A 232 4.34 20.07 29.12
CA LYS A 232 5.42 19.94 28.15
C LYS A 232 6.26 18.68 28.37
N ALA A 233 6.23 17.77 27.40
CA ALA A 233 7.38 16.99 26.93
C ALA A 233 6.96 16.31 25.62
N GLY A 234 7.37 16.85 24.46
CA GLY A 234 7.09 16.18 23.18
C GLY A 234 6.98 17.05 21.93
N GLN A 235 7.04 18.38 22.02
CA GLN A 235 6.73 19.25 20.85
C GLN A 235 7.92 19.64 19.95
N ASP A 236 9.11 19.09 20.20
CA ASP A 236 10.30 19.39 19.37
C ASP A 236 10.68 18.25 18.40
N ALA A 237 9.97 17.11 18.42
CA ALA A 237 10.16 16.06 17.42
C ALA A 237 9.35 16.32 16.14
N ASP A 238 8.14 16.88 16.23
CA ASP A 238 7.19 16.90 15.11
C ASP A 238 7.47 17.96 14.05
N LYS A 239 8.28 18.98 14.36
CA LYS A 239 8.57 20.08 13.43
C LYS A 239 9.68 19.78 12.43
N ASN A 240 10.42 18.67 12.60
CA ASN A 240 11.52 18.30 11.70
C ASN A 240 11.16 17.21 10.67
N TRP A 241 9.98 16.58 10.78
CA TRP A 241 9.59 15.46 9.89
C TRP A 241 8.89 15.92 8.60
N ASN A 242 8.16 17.04 8.64
CA ASN A 242 7.43 17.54 7.46
C ASN A 242 8.29 18.25 6.41
N MET A 243 9.57 18.55 6.69
CA MET A 243 10.48 19.20 5.74
C MET A 243 11.37 18.24 4.95
N LEU A 244 11.51 16.98 5.37
CA LEU A 244 12.43 16.03 4.74
C LEU A 244 11.76 15.04 3.77
N MET A 245 10.43 14.97 3.77
CA MET A 245 9.66 14.06 2.91
C MET A 245 8.75 14.87 2.00
N GLY A 246 9.22 15.13 0.78
CA GLY A 246 8.33 15.51 -0.31
C GLY A 246 7.23 14.44 -0.45
N THR A 247 6.00 14.89 -0.65
CA THR A 247 4.74 14.13 -0.67
C THR A 247 4.60 13.08 -1.78
N ASP A 248 5.70 12.55 -2.31
CA ASP A 248 5.69 11.65 -3.45
C ASP A 248 5.85 10.20 -2.98
N SER A 249 4.73 9.51 -2.78
CA SER A 249 4.71 8.04 -2.69
C SER A 249 5.38 7.46 -3.94
N PRO A 250 6.20 6.40 -3.80
CA PRO A 250 6.94 5.85 -4.93
C PRO A 250 5.96 5.37 -6.00
N SER A 251 6.16 5.85 -7.23
CA SER A 251 5.26 5.56 -8.34
C SER A 251 5.81 4.38 -9.12
N SER A 252 5.26 3.19 -8.92
CA SER A 252 5.52 2.01 -9.74
C SER A 252 5.02 2.25 -11.19
N ARG A 253 5.83 2.93 -12.01
CA ARG A 253 5.51 3.26 -13.40
C ARG A 253 6.15 2.28 -14.38
N MET A 254 5.29 1.80 -15.27
CA MET A 254 5.54 1.05 -16.50
C MET A 254 6.56 -0.11 -16.38
N MET A 255 6.01 -1.31 -16.24
CA MET A 255 6.69 -2.54 -16.64
C MET A 255 7.04 -2.47 -18.14
N MET A 256 8.32 -2.61 -18.48
CA MET A 256 8.68 -2.98 -19.86
C MET A 256 8.28 -4.44 -20.09
N ARG A 257 7.59 -4.74 -21.19
CA ARG A 257 7.36 -6.12 -21.64
C ARG A 257 8.73 -6.79 -21.81
N VAL A 258 9.00 -7.82 -21.03
CA VAL A 258 10.15 -8.70 -21.29
C VAL A 258 9.83 -9.48 -22.56
N PRO A 259 10.65 -9.42 -23.62
CA PRO A 259 10.45 -10.27 -24.79
C PRO A 259 10.57 -11.74 -24.38
N GLU A 260 9.63 -12.57 -24.84
CA GLU A 260 9.68 -14.01 -24.61
C GLU A 260 11.03 -14.57 -25.08
N PRO A 261 11.62 -15.56 -24.37
CA PRO A 261 12.81 -16.22 -24.84
C PRO A 261 12.53 -16.86 -26.21
N VAL A 262 13.33 -16.46 -27.21
CA VAL A 262 13.28 -17.02 -28.57
C VAL A 262 13.32 -18.54 -28.48
N LYS A 263 12.27 -19.21 -28.96
CA LYS A 263 12.24 -20.67 -29.11
C LYS A 263 13.43 -21.05 -29.99
N LYS A 264 14.41 -21.76 -29.43
CA LYS A 264 15.47 -22.37 -30.22
C LYS A 264 14.81 -23.40 -31.14
N GLU A 265 14.78 -23.12 -32.44
CA GLU A 265 14.44 -24.12 -33.44
C GLU A 265 15.44 -25.28 -33.31
N THR A 266 14.93 -26.44 -32.91
CA THR A 266 15.65 -27.71 -33.06
C THR A 266 15.83 -27.99 -34.54
N VAL A 267 17.02 -27.71 -35.05
CA VAL A 267 17.48 -28.18 -36.36
C VAL A 267 17.47 -29.70 -36.32
N LYS A 268 16.61 -30.33 -37.14
CA LYS A 268 16.68 -31.77 -37.39
C LYS A 268 17.90 -32.06 -38.26
N PRO A 269 18.71 -33.08 -37.94
CA PRO A 269 19.80 -33.50 -38.82
C PRO A 269 19.22 -34.06 -40.12
N GLN A 270 19.82 -33.64 -41.25
CA GLN A 270 19.67 -34.27 -42.56
C GLN A 270 20.60 -35.47 -42.68
#